data_AF-A0AAV6YLF4-F1
#
_entry.id   AF-A0AAV6YLF4-F1
#
_cell.length_a   1.000
_cell.length_b   1.000
_cell.length_c   1.000
_cell.angle_alpha   90.00
_cell.angle_beta   90.00
_cell.angle_gamma   90.00
#
_symmetry.space_group_name_H-M   'P 1'
#
loop_
_entity.id
_entity.type
_entity.pdbx_description
1 polymer ?
#
loop_
_entity_poly.entity_id
_entity_poly.type
_entity_poly.pdbx_seq_one_letter_code
_entity_poly.pdbx_strand_id
1 'polypeptide(L)'
;GTFLLSGSDVPAEFLSRKKDKENKNELEKMKVNIKRNNLRESCITALHGNENYTKISLHELVSPRHLCVQGEMSCKGESGGSLTVNVRDRKRFFQVGILSFGSFNPCEKPARKTFFPDFARDFYVNVLEVLPWLHQHLQGEVQFQPDTNNYEEVVCPA
;
A
#
# COMPACT_ATOMS: atom_id res chain seq x y z
N GLY A 1 -14.44 -4.18 18.44
CA GLY A 1 -13.41 -4.86 17.63
C GLY A 1 -12.20 -3.95 17.48
N THR A 2 -10.98 -4.50 17.37
CA THR A 2 -9.79 -3.69 17.06
C THR A 2 -9.71 -3.50 15.55
N PHE A 3 -9.76 -2.24 15.11
CA PHE A 3 -9.66 -1.88 13.69
C PHE A 3 -8.20 -1.96 13.22
N LEU A 4 -7.93 -2.81 12.22
CA LEU A 4 -6.60 -2.99 11.60
C LEU A 4 -5.99 -1.68 11.10
N LEU A 5 -6.83 -0.75 10.70
CA LEU A 5 -6.47 0.56 10.16
C LEU A 5 -7.12 1.68 10.97
N SER A 6 -7.00 1.61 12.28
CA SER A 6 -7.49 2.64 13.19
C SER A 6 -6.55 3.84 13.22
N GLY A 7 -7.12 5.05 13.12
CA GLY A 7 -6.36 6.29 13.11
C GLY A 7 -6.06 6.85 11.71
N SER A 8 -5.52 8.06 11.69
CA SER A 8 -5.18 8.78 10.45
C SER A 8 -3.76 8.49 9.97
N ASP A 9 -2.88 7.98 10.83
CA ASP A 9 -1.49 7.64 10.52
C ASP A 9 -1.17 6.25 11.07
N VAL A 10 -1.17 5.24 10.19
CA VAL A 10 -1.11 3.83 10.61
C VAL A 10 0.24 3.23 10.23
N PRO A 11 1.06 2.78 11.20
CA PRO A 11 2.31 2.09 10.92
C PRO A 11 2.08 0.80 10.14
N ALA A 12 2.88 0.59 9.10
CA ALA A 12 2.83 -0.58 8.25
C ALA A 12 4.24 -0.94 7.75
N GLU A 13 4.36 -2.13 7.17
CA GLU A 13 5.62 -2.68 6.66
C GLU A 13 5.38 -3.39 5.33
N PHE A 14 6.33 -3.27 4.40
CA PHE A 14 6.45 -4.15 3.24
C PHE A 14 7.82 -4.82 3.22
N LEU A 15 7.97 -5.89 2.43
CA LEU A 15 9.23 -6.61 2.32
C LEU A 15 9.98 -6.19 1.05
N SER A 16 11.24 -5.85 1.21
CA SER A 16 12.20 -5.53 0.15
C SER A 16 13.29 -6.59 0.12
N ARG A 17 13.96 -6.78 -1.02
CA ARG A 17 15.16 -7.62 -1.09
C ARG A 17 16.37 -6.84 -0.56
N LYS A 18 17.12 -7.45 0.37
CA LYS A 18 18.42 -6.93 0.79
C LYS A 18 19.38 -6.89 -0.39
N LYS A 19 20.23 -5.86 -0.43
CA LYS A 19 21.24 -5.68 -1.46
C LYS A 19 22.62 -6.24 -1.10
N ASP A 20 22.77 -6.94 0.02
CA ASP A 20 24.05 -7.56 0.36
C ASP A 20 24.48 -8.53 -0.74
N LYS A 21 25.71 -8.33 -1.25
CA LYS A 21 26.28 -9.11 -2.36
C LYS A 21 26.38 -10.60 -2.03
N GLU A 22 26.41 -10.94 -0.75
CA GLU A 22 26.52 -12.32 -0.23
C GLU A 22 25.15 -12.99 -0.04
N ASN A 23 24.06 -12.24 0.13
CA ASN A 23 22.74 -12.80 0.48
C ASN A 23 21.57 -12.13 -0.28
N LYS A 24 21.58 -12.26 -1.61
CA LYS A 24 20.56 -11.68 -2.52
C LYS A 24 19.11 -12.14 -2.28
N ASN A 25 18.91 -13.18 -1.48
CA ASN A 25 17.59 -13.76 -1.20
C ASN A 25 17.01 -13.34 0.16
N GLU A 26 17.77 -12.61 0.97
CA GLU A 26 17.27 -12.17 2.26
C GLU A 26 16.32 -10.97 2.09
N LEU A 27 15.20 -11.01 2.81
CA LEU A 27 14.21 -9.93 2.81
C LEU A 27 14.43 -9.00 4.01
N GLU A 28 14.31 -7.71 3.77
CA GLU A 28 14.29 -6.66 4.79
C GLU A 28 12.91 -6.05 4.91
N LYS A 29 12.58 -5.59 6.12
CA LYS A 29 11.32 -4.91 6.41
C LYS A 29 11.48 -3.41 6.20
N MET A 30 10.69 -2.87 5.30
CA MET A 30 10.64 -1.45 4.99
C MET A 30 9.51 -0.82 5.77
N LYS A 31 9.83 0.19 6.59
CA LYS A 31 8.87 0.86 7.47
C LYS A 31 8.18 1.99 6.76
N VAL A 32 6.86 2.00 6.84
CA VAL A 32 6.03 3.00 6.19
C VAL A 32 4.81 3.33 7.05
N ASN A 33 4.08 4.35 6.61
CA ASN A 33 2.90 4.85 7.27
C ASN A 33 1.76 5.03 6.26
N ILE A 34 0.63 4.40 6.50
CA ILE A 34 -0.59 4.57 5.72
C ILE A 34 -1.27 5.85 6.18
N LYS A 35 -1.45 6.81 5.27
CA LYS A 35 -2.11 8.09 5.54
C LYS A 35 -3.59 8.00 5.22
N ARG A 36 -4.43 8.20 6.23
CA ARG A 36 -5.88 8.02 6.21
C ARG A 36 -6.61 9.27 6.70
N ASN A 37 -7.92 9.29 6.49
CA ASN A 37 -8.82 10.34 6.94
C ASN A 37 -8.29 11.73 6.51
N ASN A 38 -8.12 12.65 7.45
CA ASN A 38 -7.60 13.99 7.23
C ASN A 38 -6.14 14.05 6.70
N LEU A 39 -5.38 12.95 6.73
CA LEU A 39 -4.02 12.89 6.17
C LEU A 39 -3.98 12.29 4.75
N ARG A 40 -5.09 11.72 4.27
CA ARG A 40 -5.12 11.06 2.95
C ARG A 40 -4.90 12.07 1.83
N GLU A 41 -5.64 13.18 1.85
CA GLU A 41 -5.57 14.17 0.77
C GLU A 41 -4.19 14.81 0.68
N SER A 42 -3.59 15.20 1.81
CA SER A 42 -2.23 15.75 1.81
C SER A 42 -1.18 14.75 1.32
N CYS A 43 -1.39 13.45 1.58
CA CYS A 43 -0.54 12.38 1.06
C CYS A 43 -0.61 12.32 -0.48
N ILE A 44 -1.80 12.42 -1.05
CA ILE A 44 -2.04 12.36 -2.50
C ILE A 44 -1.55 13.63 -3.20
N THR A 45 -1.90 14.81 -2.67
CA THR A 45 -1.54 16.09 -3.29
C THR A 45 -0.03 16.34 -3.30
N ALA A 46 0.74 15.65 -2.45
CA ALA A 46 2.20 15.68 -2.50
C ALA A 46 2.76 15.26 -3.88
N LEU A 47 2.02 14.49 -4.67
CA LEU A 47 2.39 14.12 -6.04
C LEU A 47 2.65 15.33 -6.94
N HIS A 48 1.98 16.46 -6.71
CA HIS A 48 2.21 17.69 -7.49
C HIS A 48 3.62 18.26 -7.31
N GLY A 49 4.39 17.80 -6.32
CA GLY A 49 5.82 18.12 -6.22
C GLY A 49 6.67 17.46 -7.32
N ASN A 50 6.10 16.57 -8.14
CA ASN A 50 6.75 15.95 -9.30
C ASN A 50 6.07 16.41 -10.59
N GLU A 51 6.88 16.93 -11.52
CA GLU A 51 6.44 17.49 -12.79
C GLU A 51 5.55 16.54 -13.61
N ASN A 52 5.80 15.23 -13.52
CA ASN A 52 5.04 14.20 -14.23
C ASN A 52 3.57 14.11 -13.79
N TYR A 53 3.24 14.58 -12.58
CA TYR A 53 1.88 14.51 -12.03
C TYR A 53 1.16 15.86 -12.05
N THR A 54 1.81 16.95 -12.43
CA THR A 54 1.22 18.31 -12.43
C THR A 54 0.06 18.49 -13.40
N LYS A 55 -0.01 17.67 -14.45
CA LYS A 55 -1.03 17.72 -15.51
C LYS A 55 -2.06 16.59 -15.41
N ILE A 56 -1.96 15.74 -14.39
CA ILE A 56 -2.82 14.56 -14.21
C ILE A 56 -3.86 14.86 -13.14
N SER A 57 -5.12 14.50 -13.41
CA SER A 57 -6.16 14.52 -12.39
C SER A 57 -5.85 13.46 -11.32
N LEU A 58 -5.46 13.90 -10.11
CA LEU A 58 -5.10 12.97 -9.03
C LEU A 58 -6.26 12.08 -8.59
N HIS A 59 -7.51 12.53 -8.78
CA HIS A 59 -8.71 11.71 -8.48
C HIS A 59 -8.88 10.56 -9.49
N GLU A 60 -8.50 10.76 -10.74
CA GLU A 60 -8.53 9.69 -11.76
C GLU A 60 -7.39 8.68 -11.52
N LEU A 61 -6.22 9.17 -11.11
CA LEU A 61 -5.06 8.34 -10.79
C LEU A 61 -5.24 7.53 -9.49
N VAL A 62 -5.78 8.18 -8.45
CA VAL A 62 -5.87 7.63 -7.09
C VAL A 62 -7.33 7.49 -6.67
N SER A 63 -7.95 6.38 -7.08
CA SER A 63 -9.32 6.05 -6.67
C SER A 63 -9.46 5.84 -5.14
N PRO A 64 -10.68 5.84 -4.58
CA PRO A 64 -10.94 5.51 -3.18
C PRO A 64 -10.39 4.14 -2.74
N ARG A 65 -10.21 3.22 -3.70
CA ARG A 65 -9.63 1.89 -3.47
C ARG A 65 -8.14 1.90 -3.17
N HIS A 66 -7.46 3.03 -3.33
CA HIS A 66 -6.04 3.14 -3.05
C HIS A 66 -5.75 3.67 -1.64
N LEU A 67 -4.85 2.98 -0.94
CA LEU A 67 -4.13 3.48 0.23
C LEU A 67 -2.94 4.31 -0.25
N CYS A 68 -2.76 5.50 0.34
CA CYS A 68 -1.57 6.33 0.14
C CYS A 68 -0.59 6.12 1.29
N VAL A 69 0.67 5.88 0.96
CA VAL A 69 1.72 5.52 1.92
C VAL A 69 2.92 6.46 1.80
N GLN A 70 3.49 6.81 2.95
CA GLN A 70 4.71 7.62 3.07
C GLN A 70 5.73 6.87 3.96
N GLY A 71 7.02 6.98 3.63
CA GLY A 71 8.11 6.36 4.38
C GLY A 71 9.18 5.84 3.44
N GLU A 72 9.69 4.64 3.72
CA GLU A 72 10.49 3.89 2.76
C GLU A 72 9.71 3.66 1.45
N MET A 73 10.41 3.76 0.32
CA MET A 73 9.82 3.71 -1.01
C MET A 73 10.11 2.37 -1.68
N SER A 74 9.17 1.81 -2.42
CA SER A 74 9.30 0.52 -3.12
C SER A 74 10.10 0.60 -4.43
N CYS A 75 10.79 -0.49 -4.79
CA CYS A 75 11.38 -0.68 -6.12
C CYS A 75 10.31 -1.15 -7.12
N LYS A 76 10.57 -0.96 -8.43
CA LYS A 76 9.77 -1.55 -9.51
C LYS A 76 9.55 -3.07 -9.38
N GLY A 77 10.58 -3.81 -8.95
CA GLY A 77 10.51 -5.27 -8.77
C GLY A 77 9.76 -5.75 -7.53
N GLU A 78 9.20 -4.84 -6.74
CA GLU A 78 8.39 -5.13 -5.55
C GLU A 78 6.88 -4.99 -5.82
N SER A 79 6.49 -4.48 -7.01
CA SER A 79 5.09 -4.31 -7.43
C SER A 79 4.31 -5.64 -7.34
N GLY A 80 3.06 -5.56 -6.87
CA GLY A 80 2.24 -6.71 -6.47
C GLY A 80 2.54 -7.24 -5.06
N GLY A 81 3.58 -6.73 -4.39
CA GLY A 81 3.95 -7.12 -3.03
C GLY A 81 2.94 -6.72 -1.96
N SER A 82 3.05 -7.36 -0.79
CA SER A 82 2.14 -7.16 0.35
C SER A 82 2.52 -5.95 1.20
N LEU A 83 1.53 -5.13 1.53
CA LEU A 83 1.59 -4.16 2.63
C LEU A 83 0.94 -4.77 3.86
N THR A 84 1.69 -4.83 4.95
CA THR A 84 1.29 -5.52 6.17
C THR A 84 1.19 -4.57 7.35
N VAL A 85 0.21 -4.80 8.22
CA VAL A 85 0.12 -4.17 9.54
C VAL A 85 0.37 -5.21 10.62
N ASN A 86 1.17 -4.85 11.63
CA ASN A 86 1.39 -5.67 12.80
C ASN A 86 0.40 -5.27 13.90
N VAL A 87 -0.39 -6.22 14.37
CA VAL A 87 -1.47 -5.93 15.33
C VAL A 87 -1.05 -6.36 16.74
N ARG A 88 -1.07 -5.40 17.68
CA ARG A 88 -0.90 -5.59 19.13
C ARG A 88 0.44 -6.24 19.53
N ASP A 89 1.52 -6.01 18.76
CA ASP A 89 2.84 -6.61 18.99
C ASP A 89 2.85 -8.15 19.07
N ARG A 90 1.77 -8.81 18.61
CA ARG A 90 1.60 -10.27 18.74
C ARG A 90 2.31 -11.08 17.66
N LYS A 91 3.30 -10.50 16.98
CA LYS A 91 4.01 -11.12 15.84
C LYS A 91 3.05 -11.65 14.75
N ARG A 92 1.89 -11.01 14.57
CA ARG A 92 0.90 -11.36 13.54
C ARG A 92 0.79 -10.22 12.54
N PHE A 93 0.98 -10.56 11.28
CA PHE A 93 1.02 -9.64 10.16
C PHE A 93 -0.23 -9.85 9.31
N PHE A 94 -1.01 -8.78 9.13
CA PHE A 94 -2.20 -8.80 8.30
C PHE A 94 -1.91 -8.02 7.03
N GLN A 95 -2.09 -8.66 5.87
CA GLN A 95 -2.05 -7.95 4.61
C GLN A 95 -3.27 -7.05 4.49
N VAL A 96 -3.01 -5.77 4.26
CA VAL A 96 -4.05 -4.73 4.11
C VAL A 96 -3.97 -4.04 2.76
N GLY A 97 -2.85 -4.21 2.04
CA GLY A 97 -2.65 -3.62 0.73
C GLY A 97 -1.85 -4.51 -0.22
N ILE A 98 -2.03 -4.26 -1.52
CA ILE A 98 -1.24 -4.85 -2.61
C ILE A 98 -0.57 -3.70 -3.36
N LEU A 99 0.76 -3.71 -3.46
CA LEU A 99 1.50 -2.62 -4.09
C LEU A 99 1.09 -2.49 -5.55
N SER A 100 0.60 -1.31 -5.91
CA SER A 100 0.19 -1.00 -7.27
C SER A 100 1.30 -0.22 -7.96
N PHE A 101 1.51 1.03 -7.56
CA PHE A 101 2.47 1.94 -8.18
C PHE A 101 3.08 2.90 -7.16
N GLY A 102 4.19 3.54 -7.55
CA GLY A 102 4.90 4.53 -6.75
C GLY A 102 5.31 5.74 -7.57
N SER A 103 5.38 6.91 -6.95
CA SER A 103 5.75 8.17 -7.61
C SER A 103 7.26 8.37 -7.77
N PHE A 104 8.06 7.52 -7.14
CA PHE A 104 9.50 7.58 -7.13
C PHE A 104 10.11 6.18 -7.10
N ASN A 105 11.11 5.91 -7.94
CA ASN A 105 11.85 4.66 -7.92
C ASN A 105 13.21 4.85 -7.20
N PRO A 106 13.36 4.36 -5.96
CA PRO A 106 14.61 4.47 -5.22
C PRO A 106 15.70 3.54 -5.77
N CYS A 107 15.36 2.65 -6.71
CA CYS A 107 16.21 1.60 -7.23
C CYS A 107 16.62 1.84 -8.69
N GLU A 108 16.42 3.06 -9.20
CA GLU A 108 16.83 3.46 -10.55
C GLU A 108 18.35 3.45 -10.74
N LYS A 109 19.10 3.69 -9.66
CA LYS A 109 20.57 3.59 -9.63
C LYS A 109 21.02 2.26 -9.00
N PRO A 110 22.28 1.85 -9.18
CA PRO A 110 22.79 0.57 -8.64
C PRO A 110 22.56 0.43 -7.13
N ALA A 111 22.72 1.52 -6.38
CA ALA A 111 22.39 1.61 -4.96
C ALA A 111 20.93 2.07 -4.75
N ARG A 112 20.24 1.44 -3.78
CA ARG A 112 18.90 1.91 -3.34
C ARG A 112 19.10 3.24 -2.63
N LYS A 113 18.37 4.28 -3.03
CA LYS A 113 18.38 5.55 -2.32
C LYS A 113 17.70 5.38 -0.96
N THR A 114 18.24 6.03 0.06
CA THR A 114 17.67 6.11 1.43
C THR A 114 17.10 7.49 1.75
N PHE A 115 17.29 8.45 0.84
CA PHE A 115 16.69 9.77 0.90
C PHE A 115 15.71 9.93 -0.27
N PHE A 116 14.47 10.30 0.04
CA PHE A 116 13.37 10.40 -0.91
C PHE A 116 12.89 11.85 -1.01
N PRO A 117 12.53 12.33 -2.22
CA PRO A 117 11.87 13.62 -2.38
C PRO A 117 10.55 13.69 -1.59
N ASP A 118 10.13 14.89 -1.20
CA ASP A 118 8.90 15.09 -0.40
C ASP A 118 7.62 14.58 -1.09
N PHE A 119 7.62 14.50 -2.43
CA PHE A 119 6.52 13.97 -3.23
C PHE A 119 6.47 12.44 -3.31
N ALA A 120 7.48 11.73 -2.79
CA ALA A 120 7.62 10.29 -2.93
C ALA A 120 6.52 9.56 -2.15
N ARG A 121 5.65 8.83 -2.86
CA ARG A 121 4.49 8.12 -2.31
C ARG A 121 4.30 6.80 -3.02
N ASP A 122 3.95 5.78 -2.26
CA ASP A 122 3.49 4.49 -2.80
C ASP A 122 1.99 4.35 -2.61
N PHE A 123 1.36 3.72 -3.59
CA PHE A 123 -0.08 3.49 -3.63
C PHE A 123 -0.36 2.00 -3.69
N TYR A 124 -1.21 1.56 -2.77
CA TYR A 124 -1.58 0.15 -2.62
C TYR A 124 -3.07 -0.01 -2.83
N VAL A 125 -3.50 -1.06 -3.51
CA VAL A 125 -4.92 -1.43 -3.55
C VAL A 125 -5.31 -1.89 -2.14
N ASN A 126 -6.31 -1.24 -1.54
CA ASN A 126 -6.85 -1.58 -0.24
C ASN A 126 -7.59 -2.92 -0.33
N VAL A 127 -7.07 -3.94 0.34
CA VAL A 127 -7.66 -5.29 0.33
C VAL A 127 -9.09 -5.27 0.86
N LEU A 128 -9.41 -4.36 1.79
CA LEU A 128 -10.75 -4.23 2.37
C LEU A 128 -11.80 -3.79 1.34
N GLU A 129 -11.41 -3.01 0.33
CA GLU A 129 -12.30 -2.51 -0.72
C GLU A 129 -12.58 -3.55 -1.81
N VAL A 130 -11.80 -4.63 -1.84
CA VAL A 130 -11.96 -5.75 -2.79
C VAL A 130 -12.37 -7.05 -2.09
N LEU A 131 -12.77 -6.98 -0.82
CA LEU A 131 -13.23 -8.14 -0.06
C LEU A 131 -14.39 -8.90 -0.71
N PRO A 132 -15.40 -8.27 -1.34
CA PRO A 132 -16.46 -9.01 -2.00
C PRO A 132 -15.95 -9.90 -3.13
N TRP A 133 -15.02 -9.36 -3.95
CA TRP A 133 -14.36 -10.12 -5.00
C TRP A 133 -13.51 -11.26 -4.42
N LEU A 134 -12.76 -11.00 -3.35
CA LEU A 134 -11.98 -12.04 -2.67
C LEU A 134 -12.87 -13.14 -2.08
N HIS A 135 -14.00 -12.78 -1.46
CA HIS A 135 -14.97 -13.72 -0.92
C HIS A 135 -15.50 -14.64 -2.02
N GLN A 136 -15.96 -14.07 -3.14
CA GLN A 136 -16.47 -14.84 -4.27
C GLN A 136 -15.49 -15.93 -4.72
N HIS A 137 -14.19 -15.63 -4.75
CA HIS A 137 -13.17 -16.53 -5.30
C HIS A 137 -12.48 -17.41 -4.26
N LEU A 138 -12.51 -17.03 -2.97
CA LEU A 138 -11.73 -17.70 -1.91
C LEU A 138 -12.60 -18.26 -0.77
N GLN A 139 -13.91 -18.09 -0.78
CA GLN A 139 -14.82 -18.59 0.29
C GLN A 139 -14.71 -20.09 0.58
N GLY A 140 -14.23 -20.90 -0.38
CA GLY A 140 -13.94 -22.32 -0.19
C GLY A 140 -12.54 -22.63 0.37
N GLU A 141 -11.62 -21.66 0.32
CA GLU A 141 -10.20 -21.81 0.70
C GLU A 141 -9.91 -21.16 2.07
N VAL A 142 -10.62 -20.09 2.41
CA VAL A 142 -10.47 -19.37 3.67
C VAL A 142 -11.82 -19.02 4.28
N GLN A 143 -11.86 -18.92 5.60
CA GLN A 143 -13.07 -18.53 6.33
C GLN A 143 -13.21 -17.02 6.37
N PHE A 144 -14.28 -16.52 5.75
CA PHE A 144 -14.69 -15.12 5.85
C PHE A 144 -15.66 -14.93 7.03
N GLN A 145 -15.66 -13.73 7.61
CA GLN A 145 -16.59 -13.40 8.68
C GLN A 145 -18.00 -13.13 8.10
N PRO A 146 -19.09 -13.44 8.83
CA PRO A 146 -20.46 -13.42 8.30
C PRO A 146 -20.94 -12.06 7.75
N ASP A 147 -20.35 -10.95 8.21
CA ASP A 147 -20.75 -9.58 7.84
C ASP A 147 -20.19 -9.10 6.49
N THR A 148 -19.51 -9.97 5.71
CA THR A 148 -18.99 -9.59 4.38
C THR A 148 -20.05 -9.48 3.29
N ASN A 149 -21.31 -9.84 3.57
CA ASN A 149 -22.42 -9.85 2.61
C ASN A 149 -23.14 -8.51 2.42
N ASN A 150 -22.77 -7.45 3.17
CA ASN A 150 -23.42 -6.12 3.11
C ASN A 150 -22.63 -5.07 2.31
N TYR A 151 -21.54 -5.45 1.63
CA TYR A 151 -20.87 -4.54 0.71
C TYR A 151 -21.57 -4.65 -0.64
N GLU A 152 -22.45 -3.69 -0.94
CA GLU A 152 -23.07 -3.54 -2.26
C GLU A 152 -22.00 -3.68 -3.35
N GLU A 153 -22.34 -4.42 -4.40
CA GLU A 153 -21.54 -4.58 -5.61
C GLU A 153 -21.05 -3.20 -6.08
N VAL A 154 -19.75 -2.91 -5.96
CA VAL A 154 -19.14 -1.78 -6.65
C VAL A 154 -19.05 -2.17 -8.12
N VAL A 155 -20.16 -1.99 -8.83
CA VAL A 155 -20.22 -2.07 -10.29
C VAL A 155 -19.30 -0.97 -10.81
N CYS A 156 -18.19 -1.36 -11.43
CA CYS A 156 -17.38 -0.42 -12.19
C CYS A 156 -18.22 -0.03 -13.43
N PRO A 157 -18.55 1.25 -13.65
CA PRO A 157 -19.13 1.66 -14.93
C PRO A 157 -18.09 1.35 -16.01
N ALA A 158 -18.56 0.67 -17.06
CA ALA A 158 -17.81 0.36 -18.27
C ALA A 158 -17.42 1.62 -19.03
#